data_AF-A0A7J4IUH3-F1
#
_entry.id   AF-A0A7J4IUH3-F1
#
_cell.length_a   1.000
_cell.length_b   1.000
_cell.length_c   1.000
_cell.angle_alpha   90.00
_cell.angle_beta   90.00
_cell.angle_gamma   90.00
#
_symmetry.space_group_name_H-M   'P 1'
#
loop_
_entity.id
_entity.type
_entity.pdbx_description
1 polymer ?
#
loop_
_entity_poly.entity_id
_entity_poly.type
_entity_poly.pdbx_seq_one_letter_code
_entity_poly.pdbx_strand_id
1 'polypeptide(L)'
;MNIVVSDPKTRKAYSKKVDNAAMFNSKKVGEEVELGLVGLEGYAAKITGGSDKQGFAIKSDLAGTNRREIYIIKDAKSGKRMKVRRRGNVISDEISQLNLKVTKYGPKGLGELLGNQEKKEEGSLKDRMVKESLENVGKISAEEAKLIKKSK
;
A
#
# COMPACT_ATOMS: atom_id res chain seq x y z
N MET A 1 5.99 -7.75 -3.00
CA MET A 1 5.24 -7.88 -1.73
C MET A 1 4.62 -6.53 -1.39
N ASN A 2 3.40 -6.47 -0.89
CA ASN A 2 2.74 -5.23 -0.46
C ASN A 2 2.97 -4.99 1.03
N ILE A 3 3.59 -3.88 1.39
CA ILE A 3 3.85 -3.54 2.79
C ILE A 3 2.86 -2.46 3.21
N VAL A 4 2.10 -2.74 4.26
CA VAL A 4 1.15 -1.81 4.85
C VAL A 4 1.71 -1.33 6.18
N VAL A 5 2.07 -0.06 6.25
CA VAL A 5 2.60 0.59 7.45
C VAL A 5 1.49 1.38 8.11
N SER A 6 1.09 0.96 9.31
CA SER A 6 0.09 1.66 10.13
C SER A 6 0.78 2.52 11.19
N ASP A 7 0.40 3.79 11.23
CA ASP A 7 0.81 4.73 12.27
C ASP A 7 -0.28 4.88 13.35
N PRO A 8 -0.03 4.44 14.59
CA PRO A 8 -1.00 4.53 15.68
C PRO A 8 -1.35 5.97 16.08
N LYS A 9 -0.46 6.94 15.88
CA LYS A 9 -0.68 8.34 16.30
C LYS A 9 -1.61 9.05 15.33
N THR A 10 -1.31 8.95 14.03
CA THR A 10 -2.11 9.59 12.99
C THR A 10 -3.33 8.76 12.59
N ARG A 11 -3.43 7.50 13.05
CA ARG A 11 -4.46 6.51 12.68
C ARG A 11 -4.56 6.27 11.17
N LYS A 12 -3.51 6.62 10.42
CA LYS A 12 -3.42 6.41 8.98
C LYS A 12 -2.60 5.15 8.69
N ALA A 13 -2.91 4.53 7.57
CA ALA A 13 -2.15 3.41 7.04
C ALA A 13 -1.73 3.74 5.62
N TYR A 14 -0.49 3.40 5.29
CA TYR A 14 0.10 3.65 3.98
C TYR A 14 0.60 2.34 3.37
N SER A 15 0.28 2.11 2.11
CA SER A 15 0.70 0.93 1.36
C SER A 15 1.85 1.27 0.43
N LYS A 16 2.93 0.48 0.47
CA LYS A 16 4.05 0.55 -0.47
C LYS A 16 4.32 -0.82 -1.06
N LYS A 17 4.35 -0.88 -2.39
CA LYS A 17 4.78 -2.07 -3.12
C LYS A 17 6.31 -2.11 -3.12
N VAL A 18 6.87 -3.24 -2.72
CA VAL A 18 8.32 -3.46 -2.67
C VAL A 18 8.67 -4.71 -3.48
N ASP A 19 9.69 -4.60 -4.32
CA ASP A 19 10.16 -5.68 -5.17
C ASP A 19 11.11 -6.62 -4.42
N ASN A 20 12.04 -6.06 -3.61
CA ASN A 20 12.94 -6.84 -2.77
C ASN A 20 12.49 -6.84 -1.29
N ALA A 21 11.95 -7.96 -0.82
CA ALA A 21 11.49 -8.14 0.56
C ALA A 21 12.37 -9.08 1.40
N ALA A 22 13.58 -9.41 0.93
CA ALA A 22 14.46 -10.38 1.57
C ALA A 22 14.79 -10.06 3.04
N MET A 23 14.77 -8.77 3.41
CA MET A 23 15.00 -8.32 4.79
C MET A 23 13.99 -8.89 5.80
N PHE A 24 12.76 -9.13 5.38
CA PHE A 24 11.71 -9.62 6.27
C PHE A 24 11.73 -11.14 6.41
N ASN A 25 12.42 -11.86 5.53
CA ASN A 25 12.49 -13.31 5.59
C ASN A 25 13.16 -13.77 6.89
N SER A 26 12.70 -14.91 7.40
CA SER A 26 13.14 -15.51 8.68
C SER A 26 12.76 -14.74 9.94
N LYS A 27 12.18 -13.54 9.82
CA LYS A 27 11.63 -12.81 10.97
C LYS A 27 10.29 -13.38 11.40
N LYS A 28 9.95 -13.20 12.68
CA LYS A 28 8.69 -13.67 13.23
C LYS A 28 7.67 -12.55 13.36
N VAL A 29 6.39 -12.91 13.26
CA VAL A 29 5.30 -12.00 13.66
C VAL A 29 5.45 -11.62 15.13
N GLY A 30 5.41 -10.33 15.42
CA GLY A 30 5.65 -9.76 16.74
C GLY A 30 7.06 -9.21 16.94
N GLU A 31 7.97 -9.40 15.99
CA GLU A 31 9.32 -8.86 16.03
C GLU A 31 9.36 -7.40 15.55
N GLU A 32 10.32 -6.62 16.05
CA GLU A 32 10.59 -5.26 15.59
C GLU A 32 11.64 -5.26 14.47
N VAL A 33 11.40 -4.43 13.45
CA VAL A 33 12.22 -4.35 12.24
C VAL A 33 12.46 -2.90 11.89
N GLU A 34 13.72 -2.58 11.58
CA GLU A 34 14.11 -1.31 11.01
C GLU A 34 13.68 -1.23 9.54
N LEU A 35 13.18 -0.07 9.12
CA LEU A 35 12.60 0.11 7.78
C LEU A 35 13.47 0.92 6.82
N GLY A 36 14.76 1.10 7.14
CA GLY A 36 15.70 1.87 6.31
C GLY A 36 15.76 1.38 4.86
N LEU A 37 15.87 0.07 4.64
CA LEU A 37 15.91 -0.54 3.30
C LEU A 37 14.61 -0.38 2.49
N VAL A 38 13.49 -0.06 3.15
CA VAL A 38 12.19 0.20 2.51
C VAL A 38 12.03 1.69 2.16
N GLY A 39 13.06 2.52 2.38
CA GLY A 39 13.02 3.97 2.19
C GLY A 39 12.36 4.72 3.34
N LEU A 40 12.32 4.12 4.53
CA LEU A 40 11.82 4.70 5.77
C LEU A 40 12.98 4.77 6.77
N GLU A 41 13.95 5.62 6.46
CA GLU A 41 15.14 5.82 7.30
C GLU A 41 14.75 6.33 8.70
N GLY A 42 15.36 5.73 9.72
CA GLY A 42 15.09 6.07 11.13
C GLY A 42 13.76 5.53 11.67
N TYR A 43 12.94 4.86 10.87
CA TYR A 43 11.72 4.21 11.35
C TYR A 43 11.97 2.77 11.77
N ALA A 44 11.35 2.37 12.88
CA ALA A 44 11.21 0.98 13.27
C ALA A 44 9.73 0.64 13.40
N ALA A 45 9.37 -0.57 13.00
CA ALA A 45 8.01 -1.08 13.08
C ALA A 45 7.96 -2.52 13.54
N LYS A 46 6.90 -2.84 14.26
CA LYS A 46 6.56 -4.20 14.68
C LYS A 46 5.75 -4.90 13.60
N ILE A 47 6.14 -6.13 13.27
CA ILE A 47 5.34 -6.99 12.39
C ILE A 47 4.09 -7.44 13.16
N THR A 48 2.91 -7.11 12.65
CA THR A 48 1.64 -7.53 13.28
C THR A 48 1.02 -8.75 12.62
N GLY A 49 1.30 -8.98 11.33
CA GLY A 49 0.80 -10.12 10.59
C GLY A 49 0.79 -9.85 9.09
N GLY A 50 -0.12 -10.52 8.38
CA GLY A 50 -0.19 -10.41 6.93
C GLY A 50 -1.01 -11.53 6.29
N SER A 51 -0.93 -11.60 4.98
CA SER A 51 -1.58 -12.62 4.16
C SER A 51 -0.63 -13.21 3.12
N ASP A 52 -0.88 -14.48 2.84
CA ASP A 52 -0.20 -15.24 1.80
C ASP A 52 -0.67 -14.83 0.38
N LYS A 53 0.05 -15.22 -0.66
CA LYS A 53 -0.37 -15.11 -2.09
C LYS A 53 -1.75 -15.70 -2.36
N GLN A 54 -2.15 -16.73 -1.62
CA GLN A 54 -3.48 -17.34 -1.72
C GLN A 54 -4.50 -16.79 -0.71
N GLY A 55 -4.19 -15.69 -0.02
CA GLY A 55 -5.11 -15.00 0.90
C GLY A 55 -5.22 -15.61 2.30
N PHE A 56 -4.48 -16.68 2.61
CA PHE A 56 -4.48 -17.24 3.98
C PHE A 56 -3.76 -16.30 4.96
N ALA A 57 -4.43 -15.99 6.06
CA ALA A 57 -3.88 -15.13 7.10
C ALA A 57 -2.78 -15.84 7.91
N ILE A 58 -1.78 -15.06 8.32
CA ILE A 58 -0.75 -15.47 9.27
C ILE A 58 -1.32 -15.54 10.69
N LYS A 59 -0.93 -16.56 11.45
CA LYS A 59 -1.24 -16.68 12.89
C LYS A 59 0.05 -16.68 13.71
N SER A 60 0.15 -15.78 14.68
CA SER A 60 1.30 -15.59 15.57
C SER A 60 1.74 -16.86 16.31
N ASP A 61 0.78 -17.69 16.68
CA ASP A 61 1.02 -18.86 17.54
C ASP A 61 1.49 -20.09 16.76
N LEU A 62 1.35 -20.08 15.43
CA LEU A 62 1.73 -21.21 14.59
C LEU A 62 3.19 -21.09 14.19
N ALA A 63 4.04 -21.95 14.74
CA ALA A 63 5.46 -21.95 14.40
C ALA A 63 5.72 -22.43 12.96
N GLY A 64 6.67 -21.75 12.30
CA GLY A 64 7.22 -22.12 11.01
C GLY A 64 6.69 -21.26 9.86
N THR A 65 7.13 -21.59 8.64
CA THR A 65 6.74 -20.90 7.41
C THR A 65 5.53 -21.54 6.75
N ASN A 66 5.36 -22.87 6.86
CA ASN A 66 4.32 -23.61 6.16
C ASN A 66 2.91 -23.31 6.67
N ARG A 67 1.90 -23.59 5.83
CA ARG A 67 0.51 -23.59 6.24
C ARG A 67 0.17 -24.85 7.01
N ARG A 68 -0.71 -24.70 8.00
CA ARG A 68 -1.23 -25.82 8.80
C ARG A 68 -2.74 -25.69 8.91
N GLU A 69 -3.38 -26.84 8.99
CA GLU A 69 -4.81 -26.93 9.24
C GLU A 69 -5.04 -27.02 10.75
N ILE A 70 -5.82 -26.08 11.29
CA ILE A 70 -6.10 -25.98 12.72
C ILE A 70 -7.59 -25.92 12.97
N TYR A 71 -8.01 -26.39 14.15
CA TYR A 71 -9.39 -26.22 14.59
C TYR A 71 -9.55 -24.87 15.28
N ILE A 72 -10.45 -24.04 14.76
CA ILE A 72 -10.88 -22.79 15.39
C ILE A 72 -12.28 -22.99 15.95
N ILE A 73 -12.54 -22.49 17.16
CA ILE A 73 -13.87 -22.47 17.76
C ILE A 73 -14.68 -21.42 17.01
N LYS A 74 -15.75 -21.83 16.31
CA LYS A 74 -16.65 -20.93 15.58
C LYS A 74 -17.69 -20.33 16.51
N ASP A 75 -18.19 -21.13 17.43
CA ASP A 75 -19.16 -20.71 18.43
C ASP A 75 -18.80 -21.34 19.78
N ALA A 76 -18.42 -20.48 20.73
CA ALA A 76 -18.02 -20.90 22.06
C ALA A 76 -19.20 -21.46 22.87
N LYS A 77 -20.45 -21.04 22.58
CA LYS A 77 -21.64 -21.49 23.32
C LYS A 77 -22.07 -22.88 22.90
N SER A 78 -22.08 -23.18 21.59
CA SER A 78 -22.47 -24.49 21.07
C SER A 78 -21.30 -25.48 20.93
N GLY A 79 -20.06 -25.08 21.21
CA GLY A 79 -18.88 -25.93 21.11
C GLY A 79 -18.47 -26.29 19.67
N LYS A 80 -19.07 -25.65 18.66
CA LYS A 80 -18.78 -25.94 17.24
C LYS A 80 -17.36 -25.52 16.87
N ARG A 81 -16.58 -26.47 16.36
CA ARG A 81 -15.21 -26.27 15.86
C ARG A 81 -15.17 -26.44 14.36
N MET A 82 -14.36 -25.63 13.69
CA MET A 82 -14.14 -25.66 12.24
C MET A 82 -12.67 -25.85 11.95
N LYS A 83 -12.33 -26.77 11.03
CA LYS A 83 -10.97 -26.85 10.49
C LYS A 83 -10.74 -25.69 9.52
N VAL A 84 -9.68 -24.93 9.74
CA VAL A 84 -9.29 -23.78 8.94
C VAL A 84 -7.79 -23.81 8.70
N ARG A 85 -7.38 -23.54 7.46
CA ARG A 85 -5.96 -23.39 7.13
C ARG A 85 -5.47 -21.99 7.48
N ARG A 86 -4.32 -21.93 8.14
CA ARG A 86 -3.62 -20.69 8.50
C ARG A 86 -2.14 -20.82 8.18
N ARG A 87 -1.51 -19.69 7.87
CA ARG A 87 -0.06 -19.59 7.63
C ARG A 87 0.69 -19.49 8.96
N GLY A 88 1.87 -20.09 9.03
CA GLY A 88 2.76 -19.97 10.18
C GLY A 88 3.32 -18.56 10.35
N ASN A 89 3.94 -18.32 11.51
CA ASN A 89 4.35 -17.01 12.01
C ASN A 89 5.71 -16.53 11.50
N VAL A 90 6.45 -17.36 10.75
CA VAL A 90 7.73 -16.98 10.15
C VAL A 90 7.48 -16.43 8.75
N ILE A 91 8.06 -15.27 8.47
CA ILE A 91 7.94 -14.61 7.17
C ILE A 91 8.80 -15.32 6.12
N SER A 92 8.23 -15.47 4.91
CA SER A 92 8.84 -16.09 3.75
C SER A 92 8.33 -15.43 2.46
N ASP A 93 8.98 -15.70 1.32
CA ASP A 93 8.66 -15.12 0.00
C ASP A 93 7.26 -15.44 -0.55
N GLU A 94 6.54 -16.38 0.06
CA GLU A 94 5.15 -16.68 -0.29
C GLU A 94 4.15 -15.67 0.28
N ILE A 95 4.59 -14.75 1.14
CA ILE A 95 3.73 -13.70 1.68
C ILE A 95 3.46 -12.63 0.61
N SER A 96 2.18 -12.32 0.41
CA SER A 96 1.75 -11.27 -0.51
C SER A 96 1.71 -9.91 0.16
N GLN A 97 1.15 -9.86 1.37
CA GLN A 97 1.01 -8.63 2.15
C GLN A 97 1.57 -8.77 3.55
N LEU A 98 2.29 -7.75 4.02
CA LEU A 98 2.77 -7.65 5.39
C LEU A 98 2.24 -6.40 6.06
N ASN A 99 1.71 -6.57 7.25
CA ASN A 99 1.18 -5.49 8.07
C ASN A 99 2.19 -5.15 9.16
N LEU A 100 2.53 -3.86 9.23
CA LEU A 100 3.50 -3.30 10.15
C LEU A 100 2.83 -2.22 11.00
N LYS A 101 3.22 -2.13 12.28
CA LYS A 101 2.81 -1.08 13.20
C LYS A 101 4.04 -0.28 13.62
N VAL A 102 4.03 1.02 13.39
CA VAL A 102 5.16 1.91 13.72
C VAL A 102 5.39 1.94 15.23
N THR A 103 6.63 1.75 15.66
CA THR A 103 7.06 1.82 17.07
C THR A 103 8.00 3.00 17.30
N LYS A 104 8.97 3.22 16.40
CA LYS A 104 9.88 4.37 16.43
C LYS A 104 9.69 5.24 15.19
N TYR A 105 9.66 6.54 15.42
CA TYR A 105 9.47 7.55 14.38
C TYR A 105 10.82 8.08 13.92
N GLY A 106 11.01 8.15 12.61
CA GLY A 106 12.13 8.84 11.99
C GLY A 106 11.91 10.35 11.87
N PRO A 107 12.91 11.06 11.31
CA PRO A 107 12.90 12.53 11.22
C PRO A 107 11.90 13.08 10.19
N LYS A 108 11.63 12.35 9.12
CA LYS A 108 10.68 12.75 8.05
C LYS A 108 9.31 12.16 8.31
N GLY A 109 8.24 12.88 8.02
CA GLY A 109 6.86 12.39 8.23
C GLY A 109 6.49 11.23 7.30
N LEU A 110 5.77 10.22 7.81
CA LEU A 110 5.28 9.09 6.99
C LEU A 110 4.38 9.55 5.83
N GLY A 111 3.64 10.65 6.01
CA GLY A 111 2.82 11.23 4.96
C GLY A 111 3.63 11.79 3.78
N GLU A 112 4.87 12.20 3.99
CA GLU A 112 5.74 12.68 2.90
C GLU A 112 6.46 11.51 2.21
N LEU A 113 6.79 10.46 2.96
CA LEU A 113 7.52 9.30 2.46
C LEU A 113 6.61 8.27 1.76
N LEU A 114 5.37 8.13 2.23
CA LEU A 114 4.41 7.11 1.78
C LEU A 114 3.04 7.66 1.44
N GLY A 115 2.76 8.93 1.74
CA GLY A 115 1.56 9.56 1.23
C GLY A 115 1.68 9.60 -0.27
N ASN A 116 0.84 8.79 -0.91
CA ASN A 116 0.27 9.03 -2.23
C ASN A 116 0.60 10.48 -2.68
N GLN A 117 1.42 10.72 -3.71
CA GLN A 117 1.17 10.21 -5.05
C GLN A 117 -0.24 9.62 -5.13
N GLU A 118 -1.25 10.46 -4.83
CA GLU A 118 -2.40 10.45 -5.70
C GLU A 118 -1.79 10.42 -7.08
N LYS A 119 -2.31 9.55 -7.92
CA LYS A 119 -2.19 9.72 -9.34
C LYS A 119 -2.43 11.21 -9.68
N LYS A 120 -1.38 12.02 -9.69
CA LYS A 120 -0.93 12.68 -10.90
C LYS A 120 -0.51 11.55 -11.85
N GLU A 121 -1.48 10.72 -12.22
CA GLU A 121 -1.63 10.43 -13.64
C GLU A 121 -1.57 11.82 -14.25
N GLU A 122 -0.45 12.05 -14.92
CA GLU A 122 -0.20 13.13 -15.83
C GLU A 122 -1.52 13.78 -16.23
N GLY A 123 -1.67 15.07 -15.92
CA GLY A 123 -2.90 15.84 -16.16
C GLY A 123 -3.60 15.30 -17.39
N SER A 124 -4.83 14.84 -17.18
CA SER A 124 -5.54 13.93 -18.07
C SER A 124 -5.29 14.26 -19.53
N LEU A 125 -5.24 13.26 -20.42
CA LEU A 125 -5.30 13.52 -21.87
C LEU A 125 -6.39 14.55 -22.21
N LYS A 126 -7.48 14.60 -21.41
CA LYS A 126 -8.51 15.63 -21.44
C LYS A 126 -7.99 17.04 -21.09
N ASP A 127 -7.19 17.25 -20.06
CA ASP A 127 -6.63 18.56 -19.71
C ASP A 127 -5.65 19.10 -20.77
N ARG A 128 -4.84 18.22 -21.39
CA ARG A 128 -4.00 18.60 -22.55
C ARG A 128 -4.84 18.93 -23.78
N MET A 129 -5.81 18.08 -24.11
CA MET A 129 -6.73 18.31 -25.24
C MET A 129 -7.60 19.57 -25.03
N VAL A 130 -8.00 19.86 -23.79
CA VAL A 130 -8.76 21.08 -23.45
C VAL A 130 -7.88 22.32 -23.58
N LYS A 131 -6.61 22.28 -23.15
CA LYS A 131 -5.66 23.38 -23.40
C LYS A 131 -5.43 23.63 -24.89
N GLU A 132 -5.18 22.57 -25.65
CA GLU A 132 -4.95 22.66 -27.09
C GLU A 132 -6.21 23.15 -27.85
N SER A 133 -7.41 22.76 -27.40
CA SER A 133 -8.67 23.26 -27.94
C SER A 133 -8.89 24.75 -27.60
N LEU A 134 -8.60 25.17 -26.37
CA LEU A 134 -8.73 26.57 -25.92
C LEU A 134 -7.77 27.50 -26.66
N GLU A 135 -6.53 27.06 -26.91
CA GLU A 135 -5.55 27.81 -27.67
C GLU A 135 -5.95 27.98 -29.14
N ASN A 136 -6.59 26.97 -29.74
CA ASN A 136 -7.12 27.05 -31.09
C ASN A 136 -8.36 27.96 -31.18
N VAL A 137 -9.27 27.94 -30.20
CA VAL A 137 -10.40 28.88 -30.13
C VAL A 137 -9.91 30.34 -29.98
N GLY A 138 -8.83 30.56 -29.24
CA GLY A 138 -8.18 31.87 -29.12
C GLY A 138 -7.63 32.42 -30.45
N LYS A 139 -7.19 31.54 -31.35
CA LYS A 139 -6.69 31.92 -32.69
C LYS A 139 -7.83 32.15 -33.70
N ILE A 140 -8.90 31.36 -33.62
CA ILE A 140 -10.05 31.43 -34.55
C ILE A 140 -10.80 32.76 -34.41
N SER A 141 -10.92 33.33 -33.19
CA SER A 141 -11.64 34.60 -33.00
C SER A 141 -10.92 35.84 -33.55
N ALA A 142 -9.58 35.83 -33.65
CA ALA A 142 -8.82 36.96 -34.18
C ALA A 142 -8.74 36.96 -35.72
N GLU A 143 -8.76 35.77 -36.35
CA GLU A 143 -8.74 35.63 -37.81
C GLU A 143 -10.13 35.86 -38.43
N GLU A 144 -11.21 35.33 -37.82
CA GLU A 144 -12.57 35.53 -38.33
C GLU A 144 -13.08 36.97 -38.08
N ALA A 145 -12.69 37.62 -36.99
CA ALA A 145 -13.03 39.04 -36.75
C ALA A 145 -12.32 40.01 -37.72
N LYS A 146 -11.16 39.64 -38.28
CA LYS A 146 -10.48 40.42 -39.33
C LYS A 146 -11.10 40.22 -40.71
N LEU A 147 -11.70 39.06 -40.99
CA LEU A 147 -12.36 38.81 -42.27
C LEU A 147 -13.72 39.53 -42.39
N ILE A 148 -14.51 39.54 -41.31
CA ILE A 148 -15.84 40.19 -41.30
C ILE A 148 -15.74 41.72 -41.40
N LYS A 149 -14.64 42.33 -40.92
CA LYS A 149 -14.39 43.79 -41.02
C LYS A 149 -13.84 44.23 -42.38
N LYS A 150 -13.41 43.31 -43.24
CA LYS A 150 -12.94 43.58 -44.61
C LYS A 150 -14.04 43.42 -45.67
N SER A 151 -15.20 42.87 -45.31
CA SER A 151 -16.33 42.63 -46.21
C SER A 151 -17.54 43.54 -45.95
N LYS A 152 -17.34 44.71 -45.33
CA LYS A 152 -18.39 45.71 -45.13
C LYS A 152 -17.89 47.09 -45.54
#